data_AF-A0A0Q7WPU9-F1
#
_entry.id   AF-A0A0Q7WPU9-F1
#
_cell.length_a   1.000
_cell.length_b   1.000
_cell.length_c   1.000
_cell.angle_alpha   90.00
_cell.angle_beta   90.00
_cell.angle_gamma   90.00
#
_symmetry.space_group_name_H-M   'P 1'
#
loop_
_entity.id
_entity.type
_entity.pdbx_description
1 polymer ?
#
loop_
_entity_poly.entity_id
_entity_poly.type
_entity_poly.pdbx_seq_one_letter_code
_entity_poly.pdbx_strand_id
1 'polypeptide(L)'
;MSRSTKASNALARLKERSGNQAYSMTMTGGGHFFLTEGPGQPPLCPPMELDDFVAFVNAQGPQKVKRVSKLDVAFEKQLAAKKTPKP
;
A
#
# COMPACT_ATOMS: atom_id res chain seq x y z
N MET A 1 -18.11 -6.69 -2.23
CA MET A 1 -16.88 -6.33 -2.96
C MET A 1 -15.69 -6.85 -2.19
N SER A 2 -14.80 -7.63 -2.81
CA SER A 2 -13.65 -8.23 -2.11
C SER A 2 -12.55 -7.19 -1.88
N ARG A 3 -11.77 -7.35 -0.81
CA ARG A 3 -10.63 -6.46 -0.46
C ARG A 3 -9.64 -6.31 -1.64
N SER A 4 -9.46 -7.39 -2.39
CA SER A 4 -8.64 -7.43 -3.60
C SER A 4 -9.11 -6.45 -4.69
N THR A 5 -10.42 -6.25 -4.87
CA THR A 5 -10.93 -5.33 -5.90
C THR A 5 -10.51 -3.88 -5.65
N LYS A 6 -10.54 -3.41 -4.40
CA LYS A 6 -10.22 -2.02 -4.05
C LYS A 6 -8.72 -1.74 -4.24
N ALA A 7 -7.87 -2.69 -3.85
CA ALA A 7 -6.41 -2.60 -4.01
C ALA A 7 -6.01 -2.63 -5.50
N SER A 8 -6.59 -3.53 -6.29
CA SER A 8 -6.38 -3.61 -7.74
C SER A 8 -6.79 -2.33 -8.46
N ASN A 9 -7.94 -1.74 -8.08
CA ASN A 9 -8.40 -0.47 -8.66
C ASN A 9 -7.46 0.69 -8.34
N ALA A 10 -6.92 0.76 -7.11
CA ALA A 10 -5.94 1.78 -6.75
C ALA A 10 -4.66 1.63 -7.57
N LEU A 11 -4.16 0.39 -7.72
CA LEU A 11 -2.98 0.10 -8.53
C LEU A 11 -3.18 0.47 -10.01
N ALA A 12 -4.34 0.14 -10.58
CA ALA A 12 -4.66 0.49 -11.97
C ALA A 12 -4.58 2.01 -12.19
N ARG A 13 -5.17 2.81 -11.29
CA ARG A 13 -5.10 4.28 -11.34
C ARG A 13 -3.67 4.80 -11.20
N LEU A 14 -2.85 4.19 -10.35
CA LEU A 14 -1.44 4.54 -10.23
C LEU A 14 -0.70 4.29 -11.54
N LYS A 15 -0.89 3.14 -12.19
CA LYS A 15 -0.28 2.81 -13.49
C LYS A 15 -0.68 3.82 -14.56
N GLU A 16 -1.97 4.13 -14.65
CA GLU A 16 -2.51 5.11 -15.59
C GLU A 16 -1.92 6.51 -15.35
N ARG A 17 -1.88 6.97 -14.09
CA ARG A 17 -1.37 8.31 -13.74
C ARG A 17 0.15 8.45 -13.91
N SER A 18 0.90 7.42 -13.53
CA SER A 18 2.37 7.45 -13.56
C SER A 18 2.95 7.11 -14.93
N GLY A 19 2.16 6.48 -15.81
CA GLY A 19 2.65 5.89 -17.04
C GLY A 19 3.54 4.66 -16.83
N ASN A 20 3.78 4.25 -15.58
CA ASN A 20 4.62 3.09 -15.26
C ASN A 20 3.74 1.85 -15.02
N GLN A 21 3.70 0.95 -16.01
CA GLN A 21 2.93 -0.29 -15.91
C GLN A 21 3.61 -1.38 -15.07
N ALA A 22 4.90 -1.20 -14.74
CA ALA A 22 5.69 -2.19 -14.00
C ALA A 22 5.27 -2.30 -12.52
N TYR A 23 4.53 -1.33 -11.99
CA TYR A 23 3.98 -1.41 -10.64
C TYR A 23 3.22 -2.72 -10.42
N SER A 24 3.56 -3.45 -9.36
CA SER A 24 2.91 -4.69 -9.00
C SER A 24 2.46 -4.66 -7.55
N MET A 25 1.30 -5.26 -7.28
CA MET A 25 0.78 -5.44 -5.93
C MET A 25 0.88 -6.91 -5.58
N THR A 26 1.38 -7.18 -4.38
CA THR A 26 1.35 -8.53 -3.81
C THR A 26 0.56 -8.52 -2.52
N MET A 27 -0.29 -9.53 -2.34
CA MET A 27 -0.99 -9.79 -1.09
C MET A 27 -0.29 -10.92 -0.35
N THR A 28 0.03 -10.69 0.91
CA THR A 28 0.59 -11.71 1.80
C THR A 28 -0.51 -12.67 2.27
N GLY A 29 -0.13 -13.88 2.72
CA GLY A 29 -1.07 -14.84 3.30
C GLY A 29 -1.81 -14.33 4.55
N GLY A 30 -1.31 -13.26 5.17
CA GLY A 30 -1.93 -12.58 6.30
C GLY A 30 -2.91 -11.45 5.92
N GLY A 31 -3.26 -11.29 4.64
CA GLY A 31 -4.22 -10.26 4.19
C GLY A 31 -3.65 -8.84 4.09
N HIS A 32 -2.33 -8.69 4.20
CA HIS A 32 -1.64 -7.42 4.02
C HIS A 32 -1.20 -7.25 2.56
N PHE A 33 -1.07 -6.01 2.10
CA PHE A 33 -0.74 -5.62 0.74
C PHE A 33 0.55 -4.81 0.72
N PHE A 34 1.37 -4.99 -0.31
CA PHE A 34 2.52 -4.13 -0.58
C PHE A 34 2.69 -3.90 -2.08
N LEU A 35 3.35 -2.77 -2.41
CA LEU A 35 3.61 -2.32 -3.77
C LEU A 35 5.08 -2.59 -4.12
N THR A 36 5.36 -3.04 -5.34
CA THR A 36 6.72 -3.11 -5.91
C THR A 36 6.77 -2.35 -7.24
N GLU A 37 7.94 -1.86 -7.64
CA GLU A 37 8.14 -1.20 -8.94
C GLU A 37 8.23 -2.16 -10.12
N GLY A 38 8.22 -3.46 -9.85
CA GLY A 38 8.40 -4.50 -10.85
C GLY A 38 8.40 -5.89 -10.22
N PRO A 39 8.27 -6.94 -11.04
CA PRO A 39 8.52 -8.31 -10.61
C PRO A 39 9.97 -8.44 -10.10
N GLY A 40 10.16 -8.99 -8.90
CA GLY A 40 11.48 -9.17 -8.29
C GLY A 40 12.11 -7.89 -7.72
N GLN A 41 11.42 -6.74 -7.78
CA GLN A 41 11.87 -5.52 -7.10
C GLN A 41 11.49 -5.56 -5.62
N PRO A 42 12.27 -4.88 -4.76
CA PRO A 42 11.93 -4.77 -3.36
C PRO A 42 10.59 -4.03 -3.17
N PRO A 43 9.87 -4.33 -2.08
CA PRO A 43 8.68 -3.59 -1.71
C PRO A 43 9.00 -2.10 -1.52
N LEU A 44 8.20 -1.24 -2.16
CA LEU A 44 8.21 0.21 -1.94
C LEU A 44 7.60 0.59 -0.60
N CYS A 45 6.81 -0.30 -0.02
CA CYS A 45 6.17 -0.12 1.26
C CYS A 45 6.18 -1.42 2.06
N PRO A 46 6.12 -1.35 3.41
CA PRO A 46 5.92 -2.53 4.23
C PRO A 46 4.53 -3.15 3.96
N PRO A 47 4.32 -4.44 4.30
CA PRO A 47 2.99 -5.05 4.25
C PRO A 47 2.01 -4.26 5.14
N MET A 48 0.97 -3.70 4.53
CA MET A 48 0.00 -2.82 5.18
C MET A 48 -1.44 -3.28 4.91
N GLU A 49 -2.38 -2.78 5.70
CA GLU A 49 -3.80 -3.06 5.53
C GLU A 49 -4.35 -2.45 4.25
N LEU A 50 -5.53 -2.91 3.82
CA LEU A 50 -6.13 -2.48 2.55
C LEU A 50 -6.27 -0.96 2.43
N ASP A 51 -6.81 -0.30 3.45
CA ASP A 51 -7.10 1.13 3.37
C ASP A 51 -5.81 1.97 3.35
N ASP A 52 -4.80 1.56 4.12
CA ASP A 52 -3.47 2.16 4.11
C ASP A 52 -2.76 1.96 2.77
N PHE A 53 -2.85 0.75 2.20
CA PHE A 53 -2.32 0.44 0.88
C PHE A 53 -2.94 1.34 -0.19
N VAL A 54 -4.26 1.50 -0.17
CA VAL A 54 -4.96 2.36 -1.11
C VAL A 54 -4.54 3.82 -0.93
N ALA A 55 -4.40 4.31 0.30
CA ALA A 55 -3.92 5.66 0.57
C ALA A 55 -2.48 5.87 0.05
N PHE A 56 -1.58 4.92 0.31
CA PHE A 56 -0.20 4.94 -0.16
C PHE A 56 -0.11 4.95 -1.69
N VAL A 57 -0.82 4.04 -2.37
CA VAL A 57 -0.85 3.97 -3.84
C VAL A 57 -1.44 5.25 -4.45
N ASN A 58 -2.48 5.81 -3.83
CA ASN A 58 -3.07 7.08 -4.27
C ASN A 58 -2.11 8.27 -4.06
N ALA A 59 -1.22 8.22 -3.08
CA ALA A 59 -0.18 9.22 -2.88
C ALA A 59 0.97 9.10 -3.90
N GLN A 60 1.17 7.92 -4.50
CA GLN A 60 2.34 7.61 -5.33
C GLN A 60 2.23 8.04 -6.80
N GLY A 61 3.36 8.33 -7.46
CA GLY A 61 3.40 8.87 -8.82
C GLY A 61 3.61 10.40 -8.84
N PRO A 62 3.62 11.03 -10.04
CA PRO A 62 3.92 12.45 -10.19
C PRO A 62 2.79 13.32 -9.61
N GLN A 63 2.82 13.51 -8.30
CA GLN A 63 2.11 14.58 -7.62
C GLN A 63 2.89 15.88 -7.88
N LYS A 64 2.21 16.94 -8.34
CA LYS A 64 2.83 18.27 -8.49
C LYS A 64 3.44 18.69 -7.15
N VAL A 65 4.74 18.45 -7.02
CA VAL A 65 5.73 18.86 -6.01
C VAL A 65 5.19 19.12 -4.59
N LYS A 66 5.52 18.19 -3.68
CA LYS A 66 6.30 18.54 -2.49
C LYS A 66 7.08 17.31 -2.02
N ARG A 67 8.41 17.44 -2.04
CA ARG A 67 9.34 16.51 -1.39
C ARG A 67 8.88 16.31 0.04
N VAL A 68 8.48 15.10 0.42
CA VAL A 68 8.46 14.72 1.83
C VAL A 68 9.44 13.58 2.01
N SER A 69 10.40 13.90 2.86
CA SER A 69 11.65 13.24 3.20
C SER A 69 11.47 11.78 3.64
N LYS A 70 12.53 11.00 3.43
CA LYS A 70 12.75 9.61 3.85
C LYS A 70 12.80 9.42 5.39
N LEU A 71 11.96 10.09 6.20
CA LEU A 71 12.14 10.11 7.67
C LEU A 71 10.90 9.92 8.59
N ASP A 72 9.66 9.75 8.13
CA ASP A 72 8.48 10.00 9.02
C ASP A 72 7.57 8.84 9.48
N VAL A 73 7.89 7.54 9.32
CA VAL A 73 7.02 6.50 9.95
C VAL A 73 7.84 5.38 10.58
N ALA A 74 8.68 5.74 11.53
CA ALA A 74 9.01 4.83 12.60
C ALA A 74 7.73 4.54 13.42
N PHE A 75 7.38 3.25 13.49
CA PHE A 75 7.03 2.58 14.74
C PHE A 75 5.68 2.81 15.44
N GLU A 76 4.97 3.92 15.33
CA GLU A 76 3.96 4.20 16.37
C GLU A 76 2.49 4.14 15.97
N LYS A 77 1.79 3.18 16.60
CA LYS A 77 0.43 3.31 17.15
C LYS A 77 -0.74 3.28 16.17
N GLN A 78 -1.24 2.08 15.90
CA GLN A 78 -2.66 1.66 15.81
C GLN A 78 -2.67 0.29 15.09
N LEU A 79 -3.19 -0.83 15.58
CA LEU A 79 -4.34 -0.99 16.45
C LEU A 79 -4.27 -2.38 17.12
N ALA A 80 -3.68 -2.41 18.31
CA ALA A 80 -3.91 -3.41 19.34
C ALA A 80 -5.37 -3.34 19.90
N ALA A 81 -6.37 -3.28 19.02
CA ALA A 81 -7.79 -3.37 19.36
C ALA A 81 -8.51 -3.94 18.13
N LYS A 82 -8.86 -5.22 18.03
CA LYS A 82 -9.79 -5.91 18.91
C LYS A 82 -9.58 -7.43 18.80
N LYS A 83 -8.98 -8.03 19.83
CA LYS A 83 -9.39 -9.35 20.31
C LYS A 83 -9.41 -9.27 21.83
N THR A 84 -10.47 -8.68 22.36
CA THR A 84 -10.86 -8.89 23.76
C THR A 84 -11.34 -10.34 23.95
N PRO A 85 -11.21 -10.86 25.18
CA PRO A 85 -11.01 -12.28 25.49
C PRO A 85 -12.33 -13.04 25.73
N LYS A 86 -12.20 -14.34 26.05
CA LYS A 86 -13.10 -15.23 26.84
C LYS A 86 -13.49 -16.53 26.08
N PRO A 87 -13.72 -17.73 26.72
CA PRO A 87 -14.07 -18.08 28.12
C PRO A 87 -12.95 -18.06 29.16
#